data_AF-A0A932CMF0-F1
#
_entry.id   AF-A0A932CMF0-F1
#
_cell.length_a   1.000
_cell.length_b   1.000
_cell.length_c   1.000
_cell.angle_alpha   90.00
_cell.angle_beta   90.00
_cell.angle_gamma   90.00
#
_symmetry.space_group_name_H-M   'P 1'
#
loop_
_entity.id
_entity.type
_entity.pdbx_description
1 polymer ?
#
loop_
_entity_poly.entity_id
_entity_poly.type
_entity_poly.pdbx_seq_one_letter_code
_entity_poly.pdbx_strand_id
1 'polypeptide(L)'
;MARNSLEIPVEQLRWRCNPEGFRFRTTVEISPLSGFIGQERAIRAIEFGLGMDSSGYNIYVAGLTGTGKTSIIKSHLERVVERRCIDDQCKEPSDWCYVNNFDDSDRPVVLRLPKGRAKKFKLEMDELIKHVKTEVSRVFESEEYAQQRKRILEESQKKQHQLFQELERRANEQGFTIQSSPMGLMIIPIKAGKPMTPEEYLALDQAEREELEQRRMELMSRLSDSMKSIQAFEREARKNVQELDTKVGQFTVDPLVQGLELEYSDFPEVLVYLKAVKADILDSLDSFRTTGEAAQQAIPPGMAQEPSNKYKVNLLVDNTDTQGLPIIIETNPTHANMFGRIEKRSVFGTYVTDFTMIRPGAVSRANGG
;
A
#
# COMPACT_ATOMS: atom_id res chain seq x y z
N MET A 1 -9.98 -40.48 88.30
CA MET A 1 -10.50 -39.10 88.25
C MET A 1 -9.55 -38.17 87.48
N ALA A 2 -9.17 -38.49 86.23
CA ALA A 2 -8.18 -37.69 85.46
C ALA A 2 -8.52 -37.53 83.96
N ARG A 3 -9.75 -37.88 83.54
CA ARG A 3 -10.21 -37.67 82.14
C ARG A 3 -10.91 -36.32 81.93
N ASN A 4 -11.55 -35.75 82.96
CA ASN A 4 -12.28 -34.48 82.85
C ASN A 4 -11.39 -33.23 83.03
N SER A 5 -10.14 -33.38 83.47
CA SER A 5 -9.22 -32.24 83.68
C SER A 5 -8.59 -31.72 82.38
N LEU A 6 -8.83 -32.41 81.25
CA LEU A 6 -8.37 -32.03 79.91
C LEU A 6 -9.56 -31.82 78.95
N GLU A 7 -10.79 -31.80 79.48
CA GLU A 7 -12.00 -31.60 78.68
C GLU A 7 -12.07 -30.14 78.24
N ILE A 8 -12.10 -29.91 76.91
CA ILE A 8 -12.21 -28.56 76.34
C ILE A 8 -13.68 -28.13 76.43
N PRO A 9 -14.00 -27.00 77.10
CA PRO A 9 -15.36 -26.49 77.17
C PRO A 9 -15.96 -26.26 75.78
N VAL A 10 -17.26 -26.50 75.61
CA VAL A 10 -17.97 -26.38 74.32
C VAL A 10 -17.78 -25.00 73.69
N GLU A 11 -17.62 -23.97 74.52
CA GLU A 11 -17.37 -22.59 74.13
C GLU A 11 -16.02 -22.39 73.44
N GLN A 12 -15.02 -23.24 73.76
CA GLN A 12 -13.67 -23.21 73.17
C GLN A 12 -13.53 -24.14 71.96
N LEU A 13 -14.54 -24.97 71.66
CA LEU A 13 -14.52 -25.87 70.49
C LEU A 13 -14.68 -25.15 69.15
N ARG A 14 -15.11 -23.89 69.16
CA ARG A 14 -15.21 -23.08 67.93
C ARG A 14 -14.88 -21.62 68.17
N TRP A 15 -14.23 -21.02 67.19
CA TRP A 15 -14.11 -19.57 67.14
C TRP A 15 -15.49 -18.92 66.93
N ARG A 16 -15.76 -17.83 67.65
CA ARG A 16 -16.97 -17.01 67.47
C ARG A 16 -16.57 -15.59 67.10
N CYS A 17 -17.10 -15.10 65.99
CA CYS A 17 -17.01 -13.69 65.63
C CYS A 17 -18.01 -12.91 66.48
N ASN A 18 -17.57 -11.85 67.19
CA ASN A 18 -18.50 -10.97 67.91
C ASN A 18 -19.11 -9.95 66.92
N PRO A 19 -20.40 -10.04 66.57
CA PRO A 19 -21.01 -9.13 65.61
C PRO A 19 -21.12 -7.69 66.12
N GLU A 20 -21.11 -7.48 67.43
CA GLU A 20 -21.17 -6.13 68.04
C GLU A 20 -19.90 -5.30 67.74
N GLY A 21 -18.82 -5.94 67.29
CA GLY A 21 -17.59 -5.27 66.87
C GLY A 21 -17.67 -4.57 65.51
N PHE A 22 -18.73 -4.79 64.73
CA PHE A 22 -18.88 -4.22 63.39
C PHE A 22 -19.80 -3.00 63.38
N ARG A 23 -19.40 -1.97 62.62
CA ARG A 23 -20.16 -0.72 62.46
C ARG A 23 -21.04 -0.68 61.20
N PHE A 24 -21.29 -1.84 60.59
CA PHE A 24 -22.09 -2.00 59.37
C PHE A 24 -23.13 -3.10 59.58
N ARG A 25 -24.28 -3.01 58.88
CA ARG A 25 -25.31 -4.07 58.93
C ARG A 25 -25.05 -5.16 57.90
N THR A 26 -24.58 -4.77 56.71
CA THR A 26 -24.28 -5.70 55.62
C THR A 26 -22.94 -5.36 54.98
N THR A 27 -22.31 -6.34 54.32
CA THR A 27 -21.03 -6.13 53.61
C THR A 27 -21.16 -5.21 52.39
N VAL A 28 -22.38 -4.88 51.96
CA VAL A 28 -22.66 -3.90 50.90
C VAL A 28 -22.24 -2.48 51.32
N GLU A 29 -22.28 -2.20 52.62
CA GLU A 29 -21.90 -0.90 53.20
C GLU A 29 -20.37 -0.72 53.32
N ILE A 30 -19.61 -1.79 53.10
CA ILE A 30 -18.15 -1.76 53.26
C ILE A 30 -17.52 -1.46 51.91
N SER A 31 -16.68 -0.43 51.86
CA SER A 31 -15.82 -0.19 50.70
C SER A 31 -14.90 -1.40 50.48
N PRO A 32 -14.84 -1.96 49.26
CA PRO A 32 -13.97 -3.07 48.96
C PRO A 32 -12.52 -2.74 49.33
N LEU A 33 -11.83 -3.68 49.96
CA LEU A 33 -10.42 -3.49 50.28
C LEU A 33 -9.61 -3.36 48.98
N SER A 34 -8.89 -2.26 48.85
CA SER A 34 -7.97 -2.02 47.74
C SER A 34 -6.55 -2.43 48.13
N GLY A 35 -5.96 -3.38 47.41
CA GLY A 35 -4.59 -3.83 47.61
C GLY A 35 -4.43 -5.32 47.94
N PHE A 36 -3.20 -5.77 48.17
CA PHE A 36 -2.92 -7.17 48.48
C PHE A 36 -2.96 -7.39 49.99
N ILE A 37 -3.77 -8.35 50.46
CA ILE A 37 -3.81 -8.74 51.87
C ILE A 37 -2.65 -9.70 52.15
N GLY A 38 -1.72 -9.32 53.03
CA GLY A 38 -0.68 -10.21 53.54
C GLY A 38 0.39 -10.64 52.52
N GLN A 39 0.53 -9.93 51.39
CA GLN A 39 1.49 -10.25 50.31
C GLN A 39 2.50 -9.12 50.08
N GLU A 40 2.96 -8.46 51.14
CA GLU A 40 3.90 -7.32 51.07
C GLU A 40 5.17 -7.63 50.28
N ARG A 41 5.72 -8.84 50.44
CA ARG A 41 6.90 -9.29 49.69
C ARG A 41 6.65 -9.32 48.17
N ALA A 42 5.48 -9.81 47.74
CA ALA A 42 5.14 -9.90 46.33
C ALA A 42 4.94 -8.50 45.72
N ILE A 43 4.27 -7.60 46.45
CA ILE A 43 4.11 -6.19 46.02
C ILE A 43 5.47 -5.53 45.83
N ARG A 44 6.37 -5.60 46.82
CA ARG A 44 7.69 -4.97 46.71
C ARG A 44 8.50 -5.50 45.53
N ALA A 45 8.38 -6.80 45.22
CA ALA A 45 9.04 -7.39 44.06
C ALA A 45 8.48 -6.89 42.73
N ILE A 46 7.15 -6.71 42.65
CA ILE A 46 6.49 -6.14 41.48
C ILE A 46 6.88 -4.66 41.32
N GLU A 47 6.80 -3.86 42.39
CA GLU A 47 7.19 -2.45 42.38
C GLU A 47 8.66 -2.25 42.00
N PHE A 48 9.55 -3.08 42.54
CA PHE A 48 10.97 -3.08 42.16
C PHE A 48 11.14 -3.40 40.68
N GLY A 49 10.53 -4.48 40.19
CA GLY A 49 10.65 -4.88 38.79
C GLY A 49 10.08 -3.84 37.82
N LEU A 50 8.92 -3.25 38.15
CA LEU A 50 8.31 -2.18 37.35
C LEU A 50 9.14 -0.90 37.40
N GLY A 51 9.79 -0.60 38.52
CA GLY A 51 10.64 0.58 38.69
C GLY A 51 11.98 0.53 37.93
N MET A 52 12.36 -0.62 37.36
CA MET A 52 13.58 -0.76 36.56
C MET A 52 13.31 -0.45 35.08
N ASP A 53 13.85 0.67 34.57
CA ASP A 53 13.79 1.03 33.14
C ASP A 53 15.00 0.45 32.38
N SER A 54 15.11 -0.88 32.33
CA SER A 54 16.20 -1.59 31.64
C SER A 54 15.70 -2.90 31.02
N SER A 55 16.26 -3.25 29.85
CA SER A 55 16.02 -4.55 29.23
C SER A 55 16.43 -5.70 30.15
N GLY A 56 15.65 -6.79 30.15
CA GLY A 56 15.92 -8.01 30.91
C GLY A 56 15.17 -8.13 32.24
N TYR A 57 14.50 -7.07 32.70
CA TYR A 57 13.71 -7.07 33.93
C TYR A 57 12.26 -7.49 33.67
N ASN A 58 12.05 -8.78 33.38
CA ASN A 58 10.71 -9.38 33.27
C ASN A 58 10.27 -9.99 34.61
N ILE A 59 9.00 -9.81 34.98
CA ILE A 59 8.45 -10.32 36.24
C ILE A 59 7.70 -11.63 36.00
N TYR A 60 8.05 -12.67 36.76
CA TYR A 60 7.29 -13.92 36.86
C TYR A 60 6.61 -14.02 38.22
N VAL A 61 5.29 -14.30 38.22
CA VAL A 61 4.51 -14.42 39.46
C VAL A 61 4.05 -15.86 39.67
N ALA A 62 4.50 -16.47 40.77
CA ALA A 62 4.10 -17.80 41.22
C ALA A 62 3.27 -17.75 42.50
N GLY A 63 2.40 -18.74 42.68
CA GLY A 63 1.60 -18.92 43.89
C GLY A 63 0.46 -19.91 43.69
N LEU A 64 -0.20 -20.30 44.78
CA LEU A 64 -1.27 -21.29 44.78
C LEU A 64 -2.43 -20.92 43.83
N THR A 65 -3.09 -21.92 43.26
CA THR A 65 -4.27 -21.74 42.42
C THR A 65 -5.43 -21.19 43.26
N GLY A 66 -6.26 -20.32 42.67
CA GLY A 66 -7.42 -19.73 43.36
C GLY A 66 -7.14 -18.50 44.21
N THR A 67 -5.90 -18.02 44.29
CA THR A 67 -5.56 -16.82 45.09
C THR A 67 -5.79 -15.48 44.38
N GLY A 68 -6.45 -15.48 43.21
CA GLY A 68 -6.78 -14.26 42.48
C GLY A 68 -5.58 -13.52 41.84
N LYS A 69 -4.42 -14.18 41.69
CA LYS A 69 -3.15 -13.57 41.21
C LYS A 69 -3.33 -12.63 40.03
N THR A 70 -3.97 -13.08 38.95
CA THR A 70 -4.16 -12.29 37.72
C THR A 70 -4.94 -11.01 37.97
N SER A 71 -6.07 -11.10 38.67
CA SER A 71 -6.91 -9.95 38.99
C SER A 71 -6.15 -8.93 39.85
N ILE A 72 -5.37 -9.42 40.82
CA ILE A 72 -4.61 -8.57 41.72
C ILE A 72 -3.44 -7.89 40.98
N ILE A 73 -2.70 -8.63 40.16
CA ILE A 73 -1.61 -8.07 39.32
C ILE A 73 -2.19 -7.01 38.38
N LYS A 74 -3.29 -7.31 37.68
CA LYS A 74 -3.95 -6.37 36.78
C LYS A 74 -4.31 -5.06 37.49
N SER A 75 -5.02 -5.17 38.62
CA SER A 75 -5.42 -4.00 39.42
C SER A 75 -4.22 -3.21 39.94
N HIS A 76 -3.09 -3.87 40.23
CA HIS A 76 -1.88 -3.17 40.63
C HIS A 76 -1.19 -2.46 39.46
N LEU A 77 -1.08 -3.12 38.30
CA LEU A 77 -0.55 -2.51 37.07
C LEU A 77 -1.37 -1.27 36.66
N GLU A 78 -2.70 -1.36 36.70
CA GLU A 78 -3.59 -0.23 36.42
C GLU A 78 -3.27 0.98 37.32
N ARG A 79 -3.07 0.76 38.63
CA ARG A 79 -2.69 1.84 39.57
C ARG A 79 -1.28 2.40 39.30
N VAL A 80 -0.34 1.54 38.92
CA VAL A 80 1.04 1.97 38.60
C VAL A 80 1.02 2.84 37.35
N VAL A 81 0.29 2.43 36.31
CA VAL A 81 0.09 3.20 35.09
C VAL A 81 -0.59 4.53 35.39
N GLU A 82 -1.70 4.51 36.13
CA GLU A 82 -2.40 5.74 36.55
C GLU A 82 -1.47 6.72 37.27
N ARG A 83 -0.70 6.25 38.25
CA ARG A 83 0.26 7.09 38.98
C ARG A 83 1.35 7.65 38.07
N ARG A 84 1.95 6.82 37.21
CA ARG A 84 2.97 7.28 36.24
C ARG A 84 2.44 8.33 35.29
N CYS A 85 1.18 8.23 34.92
CA CYS A 85 0.56 9.18 34.01
C CYS A 85 0.23 10.49 34.71
N ILE A 86 -0.07 10.47 36.02
CA ILE A 86 -0.18 11.68 36.85
C ILE A 86 1.18 12.38 36.99
N ASP A 87 2.27 11.63 37.13
CA ASP A 87 3.62 12.15 37.34
C ASP A 87 4.34 12.56 36.02
N ASP A 88 3.62 12.62 34.89
CA ASP A 88 4.13 12.92 33.53
C ASP A 88 5.27 11.98 33.05
N GLN A 89 5.27 10.74 33.56
CA GLN A 89 6.25 9.70 33.20
C GLN A 89 5.70 8.70 32.17
N CYS A 90 4.41 8.78 31.83
CA CYS A 90 3.81 7.96 30.78
C CYS A 90 4.17 8.50 29.39
N LYS A 91 5.07 7.82 28.69
CA LYS A 91 5.22 8.04 27.24
C LYS A 91 3.97 7.49 26.55
N GLU A 92 3.29 8.33 25.78
CA GLU A 92 2.11 7.90 25.04
C GLU A 92 2.46 6.75 24.09
N PRO A 93 1.63 5.68 24.06
CA PRO A 93 1.88 4.57 23.15
C PRO A 93 1.71 5.02 21.71
N SER A 94 2.54 4.48 20.82
CA SER A 94 2.46 4.77 19.38
C SER A 94 1.44 3.87 18.71
N ASP A 95 0.77 4.38 17.68
CA ASP A 95 0.07 3.56 16.71
C ASP A 95 1.08 2.90 15.75
N TRP A 96 0.72 1.72 15.24
CA TRP A 96 1.55 0.99 14.28
C TRP A 96 0.69 0.55 13.10
N CYS A 97 1.18 0.78 11.89
CA CYS A 97 0.53 0.29 10.69
C CYS A 97 1.53 -0.28 9.68
N TYR A 98 1.06 -1.23 8.86
CA TYR A 98 1.78 -1.69 7.69
C TYR A 98 1.25 -1.00 6.44
N VAL A 99 2.16 -0.60 5.57
CA VAL A 99 1.87 -0.09 4.23
C VAL A 99 2.59 -0.93 3.19
N ASN A 100 2.12 -0.85 1.95
CA ASN A 100 2.76 -1.57 0.85
C ASN A 100 4.18 -1.06 0.64
N ASN A 101 5.06 -1.98 0.25
CA ASN A 101 6.35 -1.66 -0.32
C ASN A 101 6.24 -1.84 -1.83
N PHE A 102 6.45 -0.75 -2.58
CA PHE A 102 6.31 -0.75 -4.04
C PHE A 102 7.47 -1.45 -4.77
N ASP A 103 8.63 -1.61 -4.10
CA ASP A 103 9.77 -2.34 -4.65
C ASP A 103 9.65 -3.87 -4.42
N ASP A 104 9.10 -4.27 -3.27
CA ASP A 104 8.91 -5.68 -2.88
C ASP A 104 7.65 -5.84 -2.02
N SER A 105 6.53 -6.24 -2.65
CA SER A 105 5.23 -6.35 -1.98
C SER A 105 5.19 -7.40 -0.87
N ASP A 106 6.12 -8.35 -0.84
CA ASP A 106 6.22 -9.36 0.22
C ASP A 106 6.91 -8.82 1.47
N ARG A 107 7.43 -7.58 1.42
CA ARG A 107 8.12 -6.90 2.52
C ARG A 107 7.46 -5.56 2.85
N PRO A 108 6.26 -5.57 3.46
CA PRO A 108 5.56 -4.34 3.80
C PRO A 108 6.37 -3.48 4.77
N VAL A 109 6.24 -2.16 4.63
CA VAL A 109 6.92 -1.20 5.50
C VAL A 109 6.05 -0.95 6.73
N VAL A 110 6.67 -0.93 7.90
CA VAL A 110 6.01 -0.52 9.14
C VAL A 110 6.15 0.99 9.31
N LEU A 111 5.06 1.66 9.69
CA LEU A 111 5.06 3.07 10.06
C LEU A 111 4.68 3.20 11.53
N ARG A 112 5.41 4.07 12.23
CA ARG A 112 5.13 4.46 13.61
C ARG A 112 4.52 5.85 13.65
N LEU A 113 3.33 5.97 14.24
CA LEU A 113 2.61 7.24 14.37
C LEU A 113 2.22 7.49 15.83
N PRO A 114 2.02 8.77 16.24
CA PRO A 114 1.45 9.07 17.54
C PRO A 114 0.07 8.45 17.73
N LYS A 115 -0.36 8.32 18.98
CA LYS A 115 -1.68 7.79 19.34
C LYS A 115 -2.81 8.45 18.53
N GLY A 116 -3.63 7.62 17.89
CA GLY A 116 -4.79 8.01 17.09
C GLY A 116 -4.46 8.57 15.69
N ARG A 117 -3.19 8.84 15.37
CA ARG A 117 -2.79 9.39 14.06
C ARG A 117 -2.82 8.32 12.97
N ALA A 118 -2.58 7.04 13.26
CA ALA A 118 -2.60 6.02 12.21
C ALA A 118 -4.01 5.74 11.68
N LYS A 119 -5.03 5.86 12.52
CA LYS A 119 -6.43 5.78 12.11
C LYS A 119 -6.82 6.93 11.18
N LYS A 120 -6.39 8.15 11.50
CA LYS A 120 -6.56 9.34 10.65
C LYS A 120 -5.85 9.14 9.30
N PHE A 121 -4.57 8.76 9.33
CA PHE A 121 -3.77 8.52 8.13
C PHE A 121 -4.40 7.47 7.20
N LYS A 122 -4.93 6.38 7.76
CA LYS A 122 -5.64 5.36 6.98
C LYS A 122 -6.85 5.92 6.22
N LEU A 123 -7.64 6.77 6.87
CA LEU A 123 -8.81 7.40 6.24
C LEU A 123 -8.40 8.39 5.16
N GLU A 124 -7.39 9.22 5.43
CA GLU A 124 -6.88 10.22 4.48
C GLU A 124 -6.23 9.55 3.25
N MET A 125 -5.54 8.43 3.42
CA MET A 125 -5.05 7.62 2.29
C MET A 125 -6.20 7.06 1.44
N ASP A 126 -7.28 6.58 2.08
CA ASP A 126 -8.46 6.09 1.36
C ASP A 126 -9.16 7.21 0.58
N GLU A 127 -9.19 8.42 1.12
CA GLU A 127 -9.73 9.61 0.46
C GLU A 127 -8.83 10.11 -0.65
N LEU A 128 -7.52 10.17 -0.44
CA LEU A 128 -6.52 10.53 -1.45
C LEU A 128 -6.70 9.68 -2.69
N ILE A 129 -6.78 8.36 -2.55
CA ILE A 129 -6.88 7.45 -3.70
C ILE A 129 -8.22 7.60 -4.43
N LYS A 130 -9.31 7.91 -3.71
CA LYS A 130 -10.59 8.25 -4.36
C LYS A 130 -10.48 9.54 -5.16
N HIS A 131 -9.89 10.59 -4.59
CA HIS A 131 -9.70 11.88 -5.27
C HIS A 131 -8.78 11.74 -6.48
N VAL A 132 -7.68 11.00 -6.37
CA VAL A 132 -6.77 10.72 -7.48
C VAL A 132 -7.53 10.02 -8.61
N LYS A 133 -8.31 8.97 -8.34
CA LYS A 133 -9.14 8.30 -9.36
C LYS A 133 -10.05 9.30 -10.08
N THR A 134 -10.82 10.08 -9.33
CA THR A 134 -11.78 11.04 -9.90
C THR A 134 -11.10 12.13 -10.72
N GLU A 135 -10.08 12.79 -10.18
CA GLU A 135 -9.42 13.92 -10.83
C GLU A 135 -8.58 13.47 -12.03
N VAL A 136 -7.88 12.34 -11.94
CA VAL A 136 -7.13 11.79 -13.07
C VAL A 136 -8.09 11.43 -14.20
N SER A 137 -9.16 10.67 -13.95
CA SER A 137 -10.15 10.37 -15.01
C SER A 137 -10.71 11.66 -15.64
N ARG A 138 -11.11 12.63 -14.82
CA ARG A 138 -11.68 13.91 -15.29
C ARG A 138 -10.72 14.69 -16.19
N VAL A 139 -9.44 14.79 -15.81
CA VAL A 139 -8.45 15.56 -16.57
C VAL A 139 -8.07 14.84 -17.88
N PHE A 140 -8.00 13.50 -17.88
CA PHE A 140 -7.73 12.73 -19.09
C PHE A 140 -8.94 12.65 -20.05
N GLU A 141 -10.15 12.92 -19.58
CA GLU A 141 -11.36 13.09 -20.40
C GLU A 141 -11.56 14.55 -20.87
N SER A 142 -10.72 15.49 -20.43
CA SER A 142 -10.85 16.90 -20.78
C SER A 142 -10.60 17.18 -22.27
N GLU A 143 -11.30 18.19 -22.79
CA GLU A 143 -11.12 18.62 -24.18
C GLU A 143 -9.70 19.17 -24.40
N GLU A 144 -9.14 19.87 -23.41
CA GLU A 144 -7.79 20.42 -23.47
C GLU A 144 -6.73 19.32 -23.66
N TYR A 145 -6.82 18.23 -22.90
CA TYR A 145 -5.93 17.08 -23.06
C TYR A 145 -6.12 16.42 -24.44
N ALA A 146 -7.37 16.19 -24.85
CA ALA A 146 -7.68 15.59 -26.15
C ALA A 146 -7.12 16.43 -27.31
N GLN A 147 -7.23 17.75 -27.24
CA GLN A 147 -6.68 18.68 -28.23
C GLN A 147 -5.15 18.66 -28.25
N GLN A 148 -4.47 18.68 -27.10
CA GLN A 148 -3.00 18.63 -27.03
C GLN A 148 -2.47 17.31 -27.60
N ARG A 149 -3.08 16.18 -27.22
CA ARG A 149 -2.72 14.86 -27.74
C ARG A 149 -2.94 14.78 -29.25
N LYS A 150 -4.07 15.32 -29.75
CA LYS A 150 -4.37 15.36 -31.18
C LYS A 150 -3.33 16.18 -31.96
N ARG A 151 -2.91 17.35 -31.46
CA ARG A 151 -1.86 18.18 -32.09
C ARG A 151 -0.55 17.41 -32.28
N ILE A 152 -0.08 16.70 -31.24
CA ILE A 152 1.15 15.90 -31.31
C ILE A 152 1.06 14.84 -32.43
N LEU A 153 -0.08 14.14 -32.51
CA LEU A 153 -0.29 13.10 -33.52
C LEU A 153 -0.42 13.68 -34.93
N GLU A 154 -1.12 14.79 -35.10
CA GLU A 154 -1.28 15.48 -36.39
C GLU A 154 0.05 16.04 -36.90
N GLU A 155 0.89 16.60 -36.03
CA GLU A 155 2.23 17.06 -36.39
C GLU A 155 3.11 15.91 -36.89
N SER A 156 3.06 14.75 -36.22
CA SER A 156 3.75 13.55 -36.67
C SER A 156 3.23 13.06 -38.02
N GLN A 157 1.91 12.96 -38.18
CA GLN A 157 1.30 12.55 -39.45
C GLN A 157 1.66 13.50 -40.59
N LYS A 158 1.70 14.82 -40.34
CA LYS A 158 2.11 15.81 -41.34
C LYS A 158 3.55 15.62 -41.77
N LYS A 159 4.48 15.39 -40.84
CA LYS A 159 5.90 15.09 -41.15
C LYS A 159 6.04 13.81 -41.98
N GLN A 160 5.30 12.75 -41.61
CA GLN A 160 5.29 11.49 -42.36
C GLN A 160 4.74 11.67 -43.78
N HIS A 161 3.63 12.39 -43.92
CA HIS A 161 3.01 12.64 -45.22
C HIS A 161 3.92 13.47 -46.14
N GLN A 162 4.57 14.51 -45.62
CA GLN A 162 5.54 15.30 -46.38
C GLN A 162 6.73 14.47 -46.88
N LEU A 163 7.26 13.59 -46.02
CA LEU A 163 8.37 12.72 -46.39
C LEU A 163 7.97 11.70 -47.46
N PHE A 164 6.75 11.16 -47.36
CA PHE A 164 6.20 10.23 -48.35
C PHE A 164 5.92 10.92 -49.69
N GLN A 165 5.36 12.12 -49.69
CA GLN A 165 5.15 12.92 -50.90
C GLN A 165 6.46 13.24 -51.62
N GLU A 166 7.52 13.59 -50.88
CA GLU A 166 8.84 13.86 -51.46
C GLU A 166 9.47 12.60 -52.07
N LEU A 167 9.28 11.43 -51.45
CA LEU A 167 9.68 10.14 -52.01
C LEU A 167 8.94 9.84 -53.31
N GLU A 168 7.61 9.99 -53.33
CA GLU A 168 6.78 9.73 -54.49
C GLU A 168 7.12 10.68 -55.65
N ARG A 169 7.37 11.96 -55.36
CA ARG A 169 7.82 12.95 -56.35
C ARG A 169 9.15 12.53 -56.98
N ARG A 170 10.15 12.18 -56.16
CA ARG A 170 11.47 11.75 -56.65
C ARG A 170 11.42 10.43 -57.42
N ALA A 171 10.60 9.48 -56.99
CA ALA A 171 10.39 8.24 -57.71
C ALA A 171 9.83 8.54 -59.11
N ASN A 172 8.79 9.37 -59.20
CA ASN A 172 8.19 9.76 -60.48
C ASN A 172 9.18 10.49 -61.39
N GLU A 173 10.00 11.41 -60.85
CA GLU A 173 11.06 12.11 -61.61
C GLU A 173 12.10 11.16 -62.19
N GLN A 174 12.33 10.02 -61.55
CA GLN A 174 13.25 8.98 -62.03
C GLN A 174 12.57 7.91 -62.89
N GLY A 175 11.26 8.04 -63.16
CA GLY A 175 10.49 7.10 -63.96
C GLY A 175 9.97 5.88 -63.20
N PHE A 176 9.71 6.02 -61.89
CA PHE A 176 9.18 4.97 -61.03
C PHE A 176 7.95 5.42 -60.24
N THR A 177 7.09 4.48 -59.85
CA THR A 177 6.00 4.69 -58.91
C THR A 177 6.21 3.82 -57.66
N ILE A 178 5.65 4.25 -56.52
CA ILE A 178 5.70 3.50 -55.27
C ILE A 178 4.29 2.96 -55.00
N GLN A 179 4.16 1.65 -54.80
CA GLN A 179 2.88 1.00 -54.50
C GLN A 179 2.95 0.14 -53.24
N SER A 180 1.85 0.10 -52.49
CA SER A 180 1.69 -0.81 -51.36
C SER A 180 1.35 -2.22 -51.85
N SER A 181 2.12 -3.21 -51.40
CA SER A 181 1.85 -4.63 -51.61
C SER A 181 1.72 -5.36 -50.27
N PRO A 182 1.19 -6.60 -50.24
CA PRO A 182 1.19 -7.43 -49.04
C PRO A 182 2.59 -7.70 -48.46
N MET A 183 3.65 -7.60 -49.28
CA MET A 183 5.04 -7.75 -48.85
C MET A 183 5.72 -6.42 -48.49
N GLY A 184 4.97 -5.31 -48.48
CA GLY A 184 5.48 -3.97 -48.20
C GLY A 184 5.45 -3.05 -49.44
N LEU A 185 6.17 -1.93 -49.36
CA LEU A 185 6.25 -0.95 -50.45
C LEU A 185 7.12 -1.49 -51.59
N MET A 186 6.63 -1.40 -52.83
CA MET A 186 7.34 -1.78 -54.05
C MET A 186 7.59 -0.55 -54.94
N ILE A 187 8.77 -0.50 -55.55
CA ILE A 187 9.15 0.53 -56.53
C ILE A 187 9.05 -0.09 -57.93
N ILE A 188 8.16 0.44 -58.77
CA ILE A 188 7.80 -0.12 -60.08
C ILE A 188 8.15 0.89 -61.19
N PRO A 189 8.87 0.51 -62.27
CA PRO A 189 9.15 1.39 -63.39
C PRO A 189 7.86 1.87 -64.08
N ILE A 190 7.89 3.06 -64.69
CA ILE A 190 6.79 3.64 -65.45
C ILE A 190 7.13 3.63 -66.94
N LYS A 191 6.22 3.12 -67.77
CA LYS A 191 6.29 3.19 -69.24
C LYS A 191 5.02 3.83 -69.78
N ALA A 192 5.14 4.86 -70.61
CA ALA A 192 4.01 5.59 -71.19
C ALA A 192 2.96 6.06 -70.14
N GLY A 193 3.43 6.46 -68.95
CA GLY A 193 2.58 6.95 -67.86
C GLY A 193 1.85 5.86 -67.05
N LYS A 194 2.15 4.57 -67.28
CA LYS A 194 1.59 3.45 -66.51
C LYS A 194 2.69 2.62 -65.84
N PRO A 195 2.42 1.99 -64.68
CA PRO A 195 3.33 1.02 -64.09
C PRO A 195 3.59 -0.13 -65.07
N MET A 196 4.85 -0.44 -65.31
CA MET A 196 5.29 -1.45 -66.26
C MET A 196 4.91 -2.85 -65.78
N THR A 197 4.42 -3.71 -66.68
CA THR A 197 4.16 -5.12 -66.34
C THR A 197 5.45 -5.94 -66.34
N PRO A 198 5.48 -7.12 -65.70
CA PRO A 198 6.63 -8.02 -65.77
C PRO A 198 7.01 -8.40 -67.21
N GLU A 199 6.04 -8.58 -68.12
CA GLU A 199 6.35 -8.90 -69.52
C GLU A 199 6.99 -7.71 -70.26
N GLU A 200 6.53 -6.49 -69.99
CA GLU A 200 7.09 -5.27 -70.60
C GLU A 200 8.52 -5.00 -70.14
N TYR A 201 8.83 -5.30 -68.87
CA TYR A 201 10.20 -5.23 -68.35
C TYR A 201 11.11 -6.27 -69.00
N LEU A 202 10.60 -7.50 -69.18
CA LEU A 202 11.28 -8.60 -69.88
C LEU A 202 11.38 -8.43 -71.40
N ALA A 203 10.78 -7.38 -71.97
CA ALA A 203 10.92 -7.01 -73.37
C ALA A 203 11.97 -5.90 -73.61
N LEU A 204 12.46 -5.23 -72.56
CA LEU A 204 13.53 -4.23 -72.64
C LEU A 204 14.87 -4.87 -73.03
N ASP A 205 15.75 -4.11 -73.64
CA ASP A 205 17.12 -4.58 -73.92
C ASP A 205 17.96 -4.69 -72.63
N GLN A 206 19.11 -5.35 -72.73
CA GLN A 206 19.98 -5.61 -71.57
C GLN A 206 20.50 -4.29 -70.93
N ALA A 207 20.79 -3.28 -71.75
CA ALA A 207 21.35 -2.01 -71.29
C ALA A 207 20.29 -1.16 -70.55
N GLU A 208 19.07 -1.08 -71.10
CA GLU A 208 17.93 -0.40 -70.48
C GLU A 208 17.53 -1.04 -69.15
N ARG A 209 17.59 -2.38 -69.05
CA ARG A 209 17.33 -3.08 -67.78
C ARG A 209 18.38 -2.75 -66.73
N GLU A 210 19.66 -2.79 -67.09
CA GLU A 210 20.74 -2.49 -66.14
C GLU A 210 20.67 -1.04 -65.62
N GLU A 211 20.30 -0.08 -66.48
CA GLU A 211 20.12 1.32 -66.10
C GLU A 211 18.89 1.53 -65.18
N LEU A 212 17.77 0.89 -65.48
CA LEU A 212 16.59 0.90 -64.60
C LEU A 212 16.93 0.28 -63.24
N GLU A 213 17.71 -0.79 -63.24
CA GLU A 213 18.02 -1.52 -62.03
C GLU A 213 18.97 -0.75 -61.10
N GLN A 214 19.94 -0.01 -61.66
CA GLN A 214 20.77 0.90 -60.86
C GLN A 214 19.95 2.02 -60.21
N ARG A 215 19.06 2.68 -60.97
CA ARG A 215 18.16 3.71 -60.43
C ARG A 215 17.21 3.14 -59.38
N ARG A 216 16.69 1.92 -59.60
CA ARG A 216 15.84 1.21 -58.64
C ARG A 216 16.57 0.97 -57.32
N MET A 217 17.83 0.54 -57.37
CA MET A 217 18.64 0.33 -56.15
C MET A 217 18.86 1.65 -55.37
N GLU A 218 19.15 2.75 -56.06
CA GLU A 218 19.31 4.06 -55.41
C GLU A 218 17.99 4.51 -54.75
N LEU A 219 16.87 4.39 -55.45
CA LEU A 219 15.54 4.70 -54.91
C LEU A 219 15.16 3.79 -53.74
N MET A 220 15.50 2.50 -53.79
CA MET A 220 15.29 1.56 -52.69
C MET A 220 16.08 1.96 -51.44
N SER A 221 17.34 2.39 -51.61
CA SER A 221 18.14 2.90 -50.49
C SER A 221 17.49 4.13 -49.85
N ARG A 222 17.05 5.09 -50.67
CA ARG A 222 16.37 6.31 -50.18
C ARG A 222 15.02 6.01 -49.52
N LEU A 223 14.25 5.08 -50.09
CA LEU A 223 12.99 4.61 -49.51
C LEU A 223 13.24 3.99 -48.13
N SER A 224 14.28 3.17 -48.00
CA SER A 224 14.68 2.58 -46.71
C SER A 224 15.00 3.66 -45.66
N ASP A 225 15.78 4.68 -46.02
CA ASP A 225 16.15 5.76 -45.10
C ASP A 225 14.97 6.63 -44.70
N SER A 226 14.06 6.90 -45.62
CA SER A 226 12.79 7.57 -45.32
C SER A 226 11.90 6.72 -44.42
N MET A 227 11.83 5.41 -44.61
CA MET A 227 11.08 4.52 -43.71
C MET A 227 11.65 4.51 -42.29
N LYS A 228 12.98 4.53 -42.13
CA LYS A 228 13.62 4.72 -40.81
C LYS A 228 13.23 6.04 -40.18
N SER A 229 13.13 7.10 -40.99
CA SER A 229 12.73 8.44 -40.53
C SER A 229 11.25 8.49 -40.12
N ILE A 230 10.36 7.82 -40.87
CA ILE A 230 8.94 7.65 -40.49
C ILE A 230 8.83 6.95 -39.13
N GLN A 231 9.54 5.84 -38.93
CA GLN A 231 9.58 5.14 -37.65
C GLN A 231 10.19 5.99 -36.53
N ALA A 232 11.15 6.86 -36.84
CA ALA A 232 11.70 7.82 -35.87
C ALA A 232 10.64 8.83 -35.44
N PHE A 233 9.86 9.40 -36.38
CA PHE A 233 8.75 10.30 -36.07
C PHE A 233 7.66 9.62 -35.24
N GLU A 234 7.32 8.35 -35.53
CA GLU A 234 6.36 7.61 -34.69
C GLU A 234 6.86 7.42 -33.25
N ARG A 235 8.15 7.08 -33.08
CA ARG A 235 8.75 6.95 -31.76
C ARG A 235 8.77 8.28 -31.01
N GLU A 236 9.13 9.35 -31.70
CA GLU A 236 9.11 10.72 -31.15
C GLU A 236 7.70 11.11 -30.71
N ALA A 237 6.68 10.89 -31.56
CA ALA A 237 5.29 11.18 -31.23
C ALA A 237 4.80 10.40 -30.02
N ARG A 238 5.10 9.09 -29.94
CA ARG A 238 4.77 8.27 -28.76
C ARG A 238 5.43 8.81 -27.50
N LYS A 239 6.71 9.18 -27.59
CA LYS A 239 7.43 9.78 -26.46
C LYS A 239 6.79 11.10 -26.03
N ASN A 240 6.45 11.97 -26.98
CA ASN A 240 5.81 13.26 -26.69
C ASN A 240 4.41 13.09 -26.04
N VAL A 241 3.65 12.08 -26.46
CA VAL A 241 2.38 11.71 -25.79
C VAL A 241 2.66 11.22 -24.38
N GLN A 242 3.65 10.36 -24.15
CA GLN A 242 4.01 9.90 -22.81
C GLN A 242 4.49 11.03 -21.89
N GLU A 243 5.24 12.00 -22.43
CA GLU A 243 5.66 13.20 -21.71
C GLU A 243 4.47 14.11 -21.38
N LEU A 244 3.50 14.24 -22.30
CA LEU A 244 2.24 14.95 -22.04
C LEU A 244 1.47 14.27 -20.91
N ASP A 245 1.30 12.94 -21.00
CA ASP A 245 0.62 12.13 -20.01
C ASP A 245 1.26 12.27 -18.62
N THR A 246 2.58 12.22 -18.55
CA THR A 246 3.35 12.38 -17.31
C THR A 246 3.17 13.77 -16.73
N LYS A 247 3.26 14.83 -17.55
CA LYS A 247 3.07 16.22 -17.10
C LYS A 247 1.66 16.44 -16.57
N VAL A 248 0.65 16.03 -17.33
CA VAL A 248 -0.76 16.14 -16.94
C VAL A 248 -1.03 15.36 -15.66
N GLY A 249 -0.52 14.13 -15.56
CA GLY A 249 -0.59 13.33 -14.34
C GLY A 249 0.06 14.02 -13.15
N GLN A 250 1.29 14.53 -13.29
CA GLN A 250 2.01 15.26 -12.23
C GLN A 250 1.24 16.51 -11.78
N PHE A 251 0.81 17.37 -12.69
CA PHE A 251 0.02 18.56 -12.34
C PHE A 251 -1.30 18.22 -11.63
N THR A 252 -1.85 17.04 -11.85
CA THR A 252 -3.08 16.57 -11.20
C THR A 252 -2.81 15.94 -9.83
N VAL A 253 -1.79 15.08 -9.73
CA VAL A 253 -1.50 14.27 -8.54
C VAL A 253 -0.70 15.05 -7.49
N ASP A 254 0.23 15.91 -7.92
CA ASP A 254 1.13 16.64 -7.03
C ASP A 254 0.39 17.43 -5.94
N PRO A 255 -0.62 18.27 -6.28
CA PRO A 255 -1.33 19.04 -5.26
C PRO A 255 -2.12 18.16 -4.29
N LEU A 256 -2.64 17.01 -4.75
CA LEU A 256 -3.40 16.07 -3.92
C LEU A 256 -2.51 15.41 -2.87
N VAL A 257 -1.31 14.97 -3.27
CA VAL A 257 -0.35 14.34 -2.35
C VAL A 257 0.30 15.36 -1.43
N GLN A 258 0.60 16.57 -1.94
CA GLN A 258 1.25 17.64 -1.16
C GLN A 258 0.45 18.02 0.09
N GLY A 259 -0.89 17.96 0.04
CA GLY A 259 -1.74 18.20 1.21
C GLY A 259 -1.42 17.25 2.36
N LEU A 260 -1.24 15.96 2.07
CA LEU A 260 -0.84 14.96 3.07
C LEU A 260 0.63 15.12 3.48
N GLU A 261 1.53 15.44 2.56
CA GLU A 261 2.96 15.66 2.90
C GLU A 261 3.14 16.80 3.92
N LEU A 262 2.33 17.86 3.83
CA LEU A 262 2.35 18.95 4.80
C LEU A 262 1.82 18.51 6.17
N GLU A 263 0.69 17.79 6.21
CA GLU A 263 0.07 17.29 7.45
C GLU A 263 0.98 16.31 8.20
N TYR A 264 1.78 15.51 7.48
CA TYR A 264 2.68 14.51 8.04
C TYR A 264 4.17 14.89 7.95
N SER A 265 4.47 16.19 7.86
CA SER A 265 5.84 16.72 7.70
C SER A 265 6.82 16.31 8.81
N ASP A 266 6.32 16.07 10.01
CA ASP A 266 7.11 15.60 11.17
C ASP A 266 7.44 14.09 11.14
N PHE A 267 6.95 13.34 10.14
CA PHE A 267 7.09 11.87 10.06
C PHE A 267 7.85 11.44 8.78
N PRO A 268 9.20 11.39 8.81
CA PRO A 268 10.02 11.08 7.64
C PRO A 268 9.65 9.77 6.93
N GLU A 269 9.32 8.72 7.68
CA GLU A 269 8.91 7.42 7.13
C GLU A 269 7.61 7.51 6.32
N VAL A 270 6.66 8.34 6.78
CA VAL A 270 5.41 8.60 6.06
C VAL A 270 5.68 9.40 4.79
N LEU A 271 6.55 10.41 4.84
CA LEU A 271 6.93 11.20 3.67
C LEU A 271 7.62 10.34 2.59
N VAL A 272 8.48 9.39 3.00
CA VAL A 272 9.09 8.44 2.07
C VAL A 272 8.02 7.58 1.41
N TYR A 273 7.05 7.08 2.18
CA TYR A 273 5.94 6.30 1.64
C TYR A 273 5.06 7.12 0.69
N LEU A 274 4.69 8.36 1.02
CA LEU A 274 3.88 9.23 0.16
C LEU A 274 4.57 9.54 -1.17
N LYS A 275 5.90 9.71 -1.18
CA LYS A 275 6.68 9.85 -2.41
C LYS A 275 6.64 8.59 -3.27
N ALA A 276 6.74 7.41 -2.65
CA ALA A 276 6.62 6.13 -3.35
C ALA A 276 5.21 5.93 -3.93
N VAL A 277 4.16 6.27 -3.16
CA VAL A 277 2.77 6.28 -3.64
C VAL A 277 2.61 7.18 -4.86
N LYS A 278 3.13 8.42 -4.79
CA LYS A 278 3.10 9.36 -5.92
C LYS A 278 3.78 8.81 -7.16
N ALA A 279 4.99 8.27 -7.03
CA ALA A 279 5.73 7.70 -8.15
C ALA A 279 4.95 6.53 -8.79
N ASP A 280 4.43 5.61 -7.99
CA ASP A 280 3.67 4.46 -8.47
C ASP A 280 2.33 4.86 -9.14
N ILE A 281 1.65 5.90 -8.63
CA ILE A 281 0.46 6.47 -9.30
C ILE A 281 0.82 7.02 -10.68
N LEU A 282 1.93 7.75 -10.80
CA LEU A 282 2.38 8.34 -12.06
C LEU A 282 2.82 7.28 -13.07
N ASP A 283 3.46 6.21 -12.61
CA ASP A 283 3.84 5.07 -13.45
C ASP A 283 2.62 4.23 -13.87
N SER A 284 1.54 4.26 -13.07
CA SER A 284 0.31 3.48 -13.28
C SER A 284 -0.90 4.32 -13.73
N LEU A 285 -0.70 5.51 -14.33
CA LEU A 285 -1.79 6.45 -14.67
C LEU A 285 -2.93 5.81 -15.48
N ASP A 286 -2.62 4.88 -16.39
CA ASP A 286 -3.63 4.18 -17.21
C ASP A 286 -4.65 3.40 -16.35
N SER A 287 -4.22 2.86 -15.21
CA SER A 287 -5.10 2.16 -14.27
C SER A 287 -6.11 3.10 -13.57
N PHE A 288 -5.80 4.41 -13.53
CA PHE A 288 -6.67 5.45 -12.97
C PHE A 288 -7.51 6.17 -14.04
N ARG A 289 -7.16 6.05 -15.33
CA ARG A 289 -7.96 6.57 -16.46
C ARG A 289 -9.21 5.75 -16.71
N THR A 290 -9.13 4.44 -16.51
CA THR A 290 -10.23 3.54 -16.80
C THR A 290 -11.13 3.47 -15.57
N THR A 291 -12.31 4.10 -15.62
CA THR A 291 -13.34 3.87 -14.62
C THR A 291 -13.65 2.37 -14.58
N GLY A 292 -13.68 1.80 -13.37
CA GLY A 292 -13.66 0.35 -13.13
C GLY A 292 -14.75 -0.47 -13.83
N GLU A 293 -15.76 0.16 -14.44
CA GLU A 293 -16.83 -0.51 -15.16
C GLU A 293 -16.38 -1.18 -16.47
N ALA A 294 -15.40 -0.62 -17.19
CA ALA A 294 -14.93 -1.21 -18.46
C ALA A 294 -13.93 -2.37 -18.25
N ALA A 295 -13.09 -2.29 -17.20
CA ALA A 295 -12.09 -3.32 -16.88
C ALA A 295 -12.69 -4.51 -16.11
N GLN A 296 -13.77 -4.31 -15.36
CA GLN A 296 -14.47 -5.37 -14.62
C GLN A 296 -15.25 -6.34 -15.51
N GLN A 297 -15.50 -6.00 -16.79
CA GLN A 297 -16.20 -6.90 -17.72
C GLN A 297 -15.30 -8.02 -18.29
N ALA A 298 -13.97 -7.90 -18.17
CA ALA A 298 -13.02 -8.88 -18.72
C ALA A 298 -12.44 -9.85 -17.67
N ILE A 299 -12.66 -9.60 -16.38
CA ILE A 299 -12.08 -10.38 -15.27
C ILE A 299 -13.23 -11.01 -14.47
N PRO A 300 -13.24 -12.34 -14.25
CA PRO A 300 -14.29 -12.99 -13.46
C PRO A 300 -14.45 -12.35 -12.08
N PRO A 301 -15.69 -12.11 -11.62
CA PRO A 301 -15.93 -11.57 -10.28
C PRO A 301 -15.24 -12.44 -9.23
N GLY A 302 -14.30 -11.84 -8.48
CA GLY A 302 -13.46 -12.51 -7.49
C GLY A 302 -11.97 -12.61 -7.84
N MET A 303 -11.56 -12.44 -9.11
CA MET A 303 -10.14 -12.40 -9.51
C MET A 303 -9.53 -11.00 -9.53
N ALA A 304 -10.34 -9.95 -9.64
CA ALA A 304 -9.85 -8.58 -9.61
C ALA A 304 -9.43 -8.22 -8.19
N GLN A 305 -8.13 -8.20 -7.90
CA GLN A 305 -7.62 -7.31 -6.86
C GLN A 305 -7.90 -5.89 -7.34
N GLU A 306 -8.64 -5.12 -6.54
CA GLU A 306 -8.73 -3.68 -6.71
C GLU A 306 -7.30 -3.14 -6.82
N PRO A 307 -6.90 -2.53 -7.95
CA PRO A 307 -5.56 -1.95 -8.10
C PRO A 307 -5.26 -0.90 -7.03
N SER A 308 -6.30 -0.41 -6.33
CA SER A 308 -6.20 0.51 -5.21
C SER A 308 -5.73 -0.12 -3.90
N ASN A 309 -5.76 -1.46 -3.77
CA ASN A 309 -5.41 -2.15 -2.53
C ASN A 309 -3.94 -1.92 -2.13
N LYS A 310 -3.03 -1.74 -3.09
CA LYS A 310 -1.61 -1.44 -2.82
C LYS A 310 -1.38 -0.10 -2.11
N TYR A 311 -2.38 0.79 -2.05
CA TYR A 311 -2.28 2.07 -1.34
C TYR A 311 -2.96 2.06 0.03
N LYS A 312 -3.57 0.94 0.43
CA LYS A 312 -4.23 0.82 1.74
C LYS A 312 -3.23 0.95 2.88
N VAL A 313 -3.73 1.34 4.04
CA VAL A 313 -2.99 1.31 5.31
C VAL A 313 -3.58 0.22 6.20
N ASN A 314 -2.77 -0.78 6.54
CA ASN A 314 -3.14 -1.80 7.51
C ASN A 314 -2.85 -1.31 8.92
N LEU A 315 -3.86 -0.74 9.58
CA LEU A 315 -3.79 -0.36 10.98
C LEU A 315 -3.63 -1.61 11.86
N LEU A 316 -2.41 -1.84 12.34
CA LEU A 316 -2.03 -3.03 13.08
C LEU A 316 -2.32 -2.85 14.58
N VAL A 317 -1.93 -1.71 15.14
CA VAL A 317 -2.19 -1.35 16.54
C VAL A 317 -2.77 0.06 16.57
N ASP A 318 -3.99 0.18 17.09
CA ASP A 318 -4.71 1.44 17.30
C ASP A 318 -4.76 1.71 18.81
N ASN A 319 -4.11 2.77 19.26
CA ASN A 319 -4.10 3.18 20.66
C ASN A 319 -5.05 4.34 20.95
N THR A 320 -5.95 4.73 20.04
CA THR A 320 -6.86 5.89 20.19
C THR A 320 -7.58 5.89 21.55
N ASP A 321 -8.13 4.74 21.95
CA ASP A 321 -8.91 4.59 23.18
C ASP A 321 -8.07 4.10 24.38
N THR A 322 -6.76 3.92 24.22
CA THR A 322 -5.86 3.43 25.28
C THR A 322 -5.64 4.52 26.32
N GLN A 323 -5.98 4.24 27.58
CA GLN A 323 -5.71 5.14 28.71
C GLN A 323 -4.36 4.80 29.33
N GLY A 324 -3.41 5.74 29.29
CA GLY A 324 -2.04 5.50 29.76
C GLY A 324 -1.31 4.47 28.90
N LEU A 325 -0.74 3.46 29.57
CA LEU A 325 0.04 2.39 28.94
C LEU A 325 -0.82 1.12 28.71
N PRO A 326 -0.60 0.39 27.60
CA PRO A 326 -1.40 -0.78 27.28
C PRO A 326 -1.13 -1.96 28.25
N ILE A 327 -2.17 -2.46 28.93
CA ILE A 327 -2.11 -3.66 29.76
C ILE A 327 -2.84 -4.80 29.05
N ILE A 328 -2.08 -5.73 28.45
CA ILE A 328 -2.62 -6.86 27.69
C ILE A 328 -2.48 -8.17 28.48
N ILE A 329 -3.61 -8.88 28.66
CA ILE A 329 -3.63 -10.20 29.29
C ILE A 329 -3.98 -11.24 28.22
N GLU A 330 -3.01 -12.07 27.87
CA GLU A 330 -3.20 -13.22 26.97
C GLU A 330 -3.31 -14.51 27.79
N THR A 331 -4.53 -15.06 27.87
CA THR A 331 -4.80 -16.29 28.64
C THR A 331 -4.55 -17.55 27.84
N ASN A 332 -4.46 -17.45 26.51
CA ASN A 332 -4.18 -18.57 25.61
C ASN A 332 -2.98 -18.21 24.70
N PRO A 333 -1.74 -18.31 25.21
CA PRO A 333 -0.53 -17.83 24.54
C PRO A 333 -0.06 -18.75 23.41
N THR A 334 -0.92 -19.00 22.42
CA THR A 334 -0.53 -19.63 21.16
C THR A 334 0.39 -18.69 20.37
N HIS A 335 1.19 -19.25 19.46
CA HIS A 335 2.04 -18.44 18.59
C HIS A 335 1.25 -17.35 17.85
N ALA A 336 0.08 -17.69 17.31
CA ALA A 336 -0.78 -16.76 16.60
C ALA A 336 -1.32 -15.64 17.51
N ASN A 337 -1.70 -15.97 18.75
CA ASN A 337 -2.20 -14.96 19.70
C ASN A 337 -1.08 -14.05 20.20
N MET A 338 0.14 -14.58 20.42
CA MET A 338 1.27 -13.80 20.91
C MET A 338 1.88 -12.90 19.84
N PHE A 339 2.15 -13.44 18.65
CA PHE A 339 2.92 -12.77 17.59
C PHE A 339 2.07 -12.29 16.42
N GLY A 340 0.80 -12.66 16.37
CA GLY A 340 -0.08 -12.33 15.27
C GLY A 340 -0.12 -13.43 14.21
N ARG A 341 -0.86 -13.16 13.14
CA ARG A 341 -1.06 -14.11 12.04
C ARG A 341 -1.23 -13.38 10.71
N ILE A 342 -0.94 -14.09 9.63
CA ILE A 342 -1.23 -13.64 8.27
C ILE A 342 -2.46 -14.40 7.80
N GLU A 343 -3.57 -13.69 7.59
CA GLU A 343 -4.79 -14.27 7.06
C GLU A 343 -4.67 -14.53 5.56
N LYS A 344 -5.46 -15.47 5.06
CA LYS A 344 -5.51 -15.83 3.65
C LYS A 344 -6.97 -15.90 3.22
N ARG A 345 -7.27 -15.42 2.02
CA ARG A 345 -8.58 -15.58 1.39
C ARG A 345 -8.51 -16.64 0.29
N SER A 346 -9.54 -17.49 0.21
CA SER A 346 -9.69 -18.44 -0.90
C SER A 346 -10.28 -17.71 -2.10
N VAL A 347 -9.59 -17.75 -3.23
CA VAL A 347 -10.00 -17.18 -4.51
C VAL A 347 -9.80 -18.27 -5.55
N PHE A 348 -10.88 -18.78 -6.14
CA PHE A 348 -10.83 -19.82 -7.19
C PHE A 348 -9.96 -21.04 -6.84
N GLY A 349 -10.02 -21.52 -5.59
CA GLY A 349 -9.26 -22.71 -5.16
C GLY A 349 -7.78 -22.45 -4.87
N THR A 350 -7.30 -21.22 -5.00
CA THR A 350 -5.99 -20.78 -4.47
C THR A 350 -6.16 -19.88 -3.25
N TYR A 351 -5.10 -19.76 -2.45
CA TYR A 351 -5.05 -18.85 -1.31
C TYR A 351 -4.24 -17.62 -1.66
N VAL A 352 -4.84 -16.45 -1.50
CA VAL A 352 -4.18 -15.16 -1.71
C VAL A 352 -4.06 -14.44 -0.36
N THR A 353 -2.96 -13.73 -0.17
CA THR A 353 -2.73 -12.85 0.99
C THR A 353 -2.09 -11.56 0.52
N ASP A 354 -2.14 -10.54 1.38
CA ASP A 354 -1.47 -9.27 1.19
C ASP A 354 -1.20 -8.64 2.57
N PHE A 355 -0.46 -7.52 2.59
CA PHE A 355 -0.09 -6.85 3.83
C PHE A 355 -1.28 -6.37 4.67
N THR A 356 -2.48 -6.23 4.09
CA THR A 356 -3.71 -5.85 4.81
C THR A 356 -4.30 -6.99 5.63
N MET A 357 -3.85 -8.22 5.38
CA MET A 357 -4.29 -9.42 6.08
C MET A 357 -3.40 -9.78 7.28
N ILE A 358 -2.40 -8.96 7.59
CA ILE A 358 -1.56 -9.11 8.79
C ILE A 358 -2.37 -8.66 10.01
N ARG A 359 -2.48 -9.54 11.02
CA ARG A 359 -3.18 -9.28 12.28
C ARG A 359 -2.21 -9.18 13.45
N PRO A 360 -2.42 -8.23 14.39
CA PRO A 360 -1.56 -8.06 15.55
C PRO A 360 -1.66 -9.23 16.53
N GLY A 361 -0.53 -9.56 17.15
CA GLY A 361 -0.49 -10.38 18.36
C GLY A 361 -0.59 -9.55 19.64
N ALA A 362 -0.64 -10.24 20.79
CA ALA A 362 -0.60 -9.64 22.12
C ALA A 362 0.68 -8.83 22.33
N VAL A 363 1.83 -9.28 21.80
CA VAL A 363 3.11 -8.55 21.90
C VAL A 363 3.02 -7.20 21.18
N SER A 364 2.45 -7.18 19.97
CA SER A 364 2.26 -5.92 19.23
C SER A 364 1.32 -4.96 19.97
N ARG A 365 0.22 -5.48 20.53
CA ARG A 365 -0.75 -4.68 21.30
C ARG A 365 -0.20 -4.18 22.64
N ALA A 366 0.73 -4.91 23.25
CA ALA A 366 1.37 -4.53 24.51
C ALA A 366 2.55 -3.57 24.31
N ASN A 367 2.89 -3.22 23.06
CA ASN A 367 4.05 -2.39 22.79
C ASN A 367 3.92 -1.00 23.44
N GLY A 368 4.92 -0.62 24.23
CA GLY A 368 4.95 0.62 25.00
C GLY A 368 4.36 0.53 26.40
N GLY A 369 3.80 -0.62 26.82
CA GLY A 369 3.29 -0.84 28.18
C GLY A 369 3.96 -1.97 28.94
#